data_AF-A0AAD9SC17-F1
#
_entry.id   AF-A0AAD9SC17-F1
#
_cell.length_a   1.000
_cell.length_b   1.000
_cell.length_c   1.000
_cell.angle_alpha   90.00
_cell.angle_beta   90.00
_cell.angle_gamma   90.00
#
_symmetry.space_group_name_H-M   'P 1'
#
loop_
_entity.id
_entity.type
_entity.pdbx_description
1 polymer ?
#
loop_
_entity_poly.entity_id
_entity_poly.type
_entity_poly.pdbx_seq_one_letter_code
_entity_poly.pdbx_strand_id
1 'polypeptide(L)'
;MATMLQIALVAKEPLHMVIYGFHDLEHDDEDYWQQIPMLPFTQGEYDEIHCRMAYHLSSRTRGLLELQSFQVNFIHRTVKDYLSTEPMLGTLKQKLPDYLGRKFVPELSILRAYAAWVQRATPEVLNRESWAMYWESATRAILDGVSPGIQEVTNELMPYAAQLDSQRPRDSRSNYILDGMDVGIKFILSNARISANVTNRWVWNTKLFFRENLVEWGVCSYVFSKEMEDPVCSSMPREAKIYHKRLRAAIGRLETNQKRFTGVVRWSRGFYH
;
A
#
# COMPACT_ATOMS: atom_id res chain seq x y z
N MET A 1 10.53 18.72 1.66
CA MET A 1 9.30 19.56 1.54
C MET A 1 8.49 19.20 0.30
N ALA A 2 9.02 19.40 -0.93
CA ALA A 2 8.24 19.16 -2.15
C ALA A 2 7.73 17.71 -2.27
N THR A 3 8.57 16.73 -1.87
CA THR A 3 8.21 15.30 -1.82
C THR A 3 7.06 15.02 -0.85
N MET A 4 7.11 15.53 0.39
CA MET A 4 6.03 15.39 1.37
C MET A 4 4.71 15.99 0.89
N LEU A 5 4.74 17.19 0.29
CA LEU A 5 3.53 17.81 -0.26
C LEU A 5 2.97 17.00 -1.42
N GLN A 6 3.83 16.45 -2.29
CA GLN A 6 3.40 15.56 -3.38
C GLN A 6 2.77 14.27 -2.86
N ILE A 7 3.33 13.67 -1.81
CA ILE A 7 2.71 12.52 -1.11
C ILE A 7 1.32 12.91 -0.59
N ALA A 8 1.21 14.02 0.14
CA ALA A 8 -0.06 14.47 0.71
C ALA A 8 -1.12 14.82 -0.36
N LEU A 9 -0.69 15.31 -1.53
CA LEU A 9 -1.59 15.61 -2.65
C LEU A 9 -2.08 14.36 -3.38
N VAL A 10 -1.20 13.38 -3.56
CA VAL A 10 -1.53 12.09 -4.20
C VAL A 10 -2.35 11.20 -3.27
N ALA A 11 -2.21 11.38 -1.96
CA ALA A 11 -2.97 10.66 -0.97
C ALA A 11 -4.48 10.88 -1.14
N LYS A 12 -5.23 9.78 -1.25
CA LYS A 12 -6.70 9.84 -1.35
C LYS A 12 -7.33 10.30 -0.04
N GLU A 13 -6.74 9.84 1.06
CA GLU A 13 -7.14 10.13 2.43
C GLU A 13 -5.91 10.56 3.25
N PRO A 14 -6.09 11.25 4.37
CA PRO A 14 -5.00 11.66 5.25
C PRO A 14 -4.19 10.46 5.71
N LEU A 15 -2.92 10.40 5.31
CA LEU A 15 -2.05 9.26 5.64
C LEU A 15 -1.59 9.34 7.09
N HIS A 16 -1.41 8.17 7.70
CA HIS A 16 -0.82 8.04 9.03
C HIS A 16 0.61 8.59 9.08
N MET A 17 1.00 9.23 10.18
CA MET A 17 2.30 9.90 10.36
C MET A 17 3.50 8.99 10.13
N VAL A 18 3.33 7.69 10.39
CA VAL A 18 4.37 6.67 10.19
C VAL A 18 4.80 6.61 8.72
N ILE A 19 3.86 6.83 7.79
CA ILE A 19 4.16 6.87 6.35
C ILE A 19 5.15 7.99 6.04
N TYR A 20 4.95 9.18 6.60
CA TYR A 20 5.88 10.31 6.45
C TYR A 20 7.21 10.07 7.19
N GLY A 21 7.15 9.37 8.33
CA GLY A 21 8.35 8.98 9.07
C GLY A 21 9.24 8.02 8.27
N PHE A 22 8.65 7.11 7.50
CA PHE A 22 9.37 6.23 6.58
C PHE A 22 9.82 6.95 5.31
N HIS A 23 9.03 7.91 4.80
CA HIS A 23 9.47 8.76 3.70
C HIS A 23 10.74 9.57 4.04
N ASP A 24 10.91 9.96 5.30
CA ASP A 24 12.16 10.60 5.74
C ASP A 24 13.39 9.70 5.59
N LEU A 25 13.23 8.38 5.73
CA LEU A 25 14.32 7.41 5.48
C LEU A 25 14.64 7.26 3.99
N GLU A 26 13.63 7.41 3.13
CA GLU A 26 13.78 7.34 1.66
C GLU A 26 14.70 8.44 1.13
N HIS A 27 14.83 9.56 1.84
CA HIS A 27 15.77 10.62 1.48
C HIS A 27 17.23 10.17 1.58
N ASP A 28 17.55 9.29 2.52
CA ASP A 28 18.90 8.79 2.76
C ASP A 28 19.15 7.49 1.97
N ASP A 29 18.15 6.62 1.88
CA ASP A 29 18.23 5.34 1.16
C ASP A 29 16.91 5.02 0.44
N GLU A 30 16.92 4.93 -0.90
CA GLU A 30 15.73 4.62 -1.70
C GLU A 30 15.12 3.24 -1.36
N ASP A 31 15.96 2.30 -0.94
CA ASP A 31 15.60 0.91 -0.65
C ASP A 31 15.60 0.59 0.85
N TYR A 32 15.49 1.63 1.69
CA TYR A 32 15.44 1.52 3.16
C TYR A 32 14.46 0.44 3.66
N TRP A 33 13.33 0.28 2.98
CA TRP A 33 12.27 -0.64 3.35
C TRP A 33 12.70 -2.11 3.36
N GLN A 34 13.79 -2.46 2.68
CA GLN A 34 14.35 -3.82 2.72
C GLN A 34 15.20 -4.07 3.98
N GLN A 35 15.77 -3.00 4.52
CA GLN A 35 16.68 -3.04 5.66
C GLN A 35 15.94 -2.89 6.98
N ILE A 36 14.65 -2.55 6.92
CA ILE A 36 13.81 -2.43 8.09
C ILE A 36 13.68 -3.80 8.76
N PRO A 37 13.93 -3.88 10.08
CA PRO A 37 13.79 -5.13 10.78
C PRO A 37 12.31 -5.56 10.83
N MET A 38 12.06 -6.84 10.60
CA MET A 38 10.76 -7.47 10.82
C MET A 38 10.51 -7.64 12.32
N LEU A 39 10.37 -6.51 13.02
CA LEU A 39 10.19 -6.44 14.46
C LEU A 39 9.14 -5.39 14.80
N PRO A 40 8.31 -5.64 15.83
CA PRO A 40 7.35 -4.67 16.32
C PRO A 40 7.99 -3.32 16.62
N PHE A 41 7.28 -2.22 16.36
CA PHE A 41 7.58 -0.96 17.02
C PHE A 41 7.37 -1.08 18.53
N THR A 42 8.35 -0.58 19.29
CA THR A 42 8.20 -0.29 20.71
C THR A 42 7.42 1.01 20.89
N GLN A 43 6.81 1.21 22.07
CA GLN A 43 6.08 2.44 22.37
C GLN A 43 6.99 3.68 22.24
N GLY A 44 8.23 3.59 22.73
CA GLY A 44 9.20 4.69 22.65
C GLY A 44 9.51 5.10 21.20
N GLU A 45 9.67 4.13 20.30
CA GLU A 45 9.88 4.42 18.88
C GLU A 45 8.67 5.12 18.24
N TYR A 46 7.44 4.73 18.63
CA TYR A 46 6.22 5.40 18.16
C TYR A 46 6.15 6.86 18.62
N ASP A 47 6.47 7.12 19.89
CA ASP A 47 6.48 8.46 20.47
C ASP A 47 7.58 9.33 19.84
N GLU A 48 8.75 8.74 19.57
CA GLU A 48 9.84 9.40 18.84
C GLU A 48 9.42 9.79 17.42
N ILE A 49 8.77 8.87 16.69
CA ILE A 49 8.23 9.17 15.36
C ILE A 49 7.21 10.31 15.46
N HIS A 50 6.29 10.26 16.43
CA HIS A 50 5.28 11.30 16.64
C HIS A 50 5.91 12.68 16.86
N CYS A 51 6.81 12.80 17.84
CA CYS A 51 7.49 14.04 18.17
C CYS A 51 8.30 14.58 16.99
N ARG A 52 9.05 13.69 16.32
CA ARG A 52 9.84 14.05 15.14
C ARG A 52 8.96 14.51 13.99
N MET A 53 7.83 13.84 13.73
CA MET A 53 6.91 14.23 12.65
C MET A 53 6.22 15.56 12.93
N ALA A 54 5.77 15.81 14.16
CA ALA A 54 5.21 17.12 14.51
C ALA A 54 6.22 18.27 14.25
N TYR A 55 7.49 18.07 14.61
CA TYR A 55 8.57 19.02 14.34
C TYR A 55 8.91 19.13 12.85
N HIS A 56 8.97 18.03 12.12
CA HIS A 56 9.27 18.04 10.68
C HIS A 56 8.14 18.66 9.86
N LEU A 57 6.88 18.39 10.19
CA LEU A 57 5.75 18.98 9.48
C LEU A 57 5.74 20.50 9.66
N SER A 58 5.89 20.98 10.89
CA SER A 58 5.97 22.42 11.16
C SER A 58 7.16 23.10 10.48
N SER A 59 8.37 22.53 10.60
CA SER A 59 9.58 23.12 10.03
C SER A 59 9.66 23.01 8.50
N ARG A 60 9.40 21.83 7.92
CA ARG A 60 9.59 21.57 6.48
C ARG A 60 8.45 22.08 5.63
N THR A 61 7.20 21.98 6.12
CA THR A 61 6.03 22.40 5.34
C THR A 61 5.60 23.83 5.66
N ARG A 62 6.25 24.50 6.62
CA ARG A 62 5.94 25.86 7.07
C ARG A 62 4.47 26.01 7.50
N GLY A 63 3.91 24.97 8.12
CA GLY A 63 2.52 24.95 8.55
C GLY A 63 1.53 24.82 7.40
N LEU A 64 1.87 24.15 6.30
CA LEU A 64 0.90 23.77 5.28
C LEU A 64 0.25 22.42 5.62
N LEU A 65 0.99 21.57 6.31
CA LEU A 65 0.51 20.30 6.87
C LEU A 65 0.52 20.37 8.40
N GLU A 66 -0.45 19.71 9.02
CA GLU A 66 -0.53 19.51 10.47
C GLU A 66 -0.79 18.04 10.80
N LEU A 67 -0.44 17.67 12.03
CA LEU A 67 -0.69 16.35 12.58
C LEU A 67 -1.96 16.40 13.43
N GLN A 68 -3.00 15.66 13.02
CA GLN A 68 -4.26 15.53 13.75
C GLN A 68 -4.53 14.05 14.01
N SER A 69 -4.57 13.62 15.27
CA SER A 69 -4.87 12.24 15.66
C SER A 69 -4.03 11.20 14.90
N PHE A 70 -2.71 11.42 14.81
CA PHE A 70 -1.75 10.59 14.06
C PHE A 70 -1.88 10.60 12.54
N GLN A 71 -2.83 11.36 11.97
CA GLN A 71 -2.96 11.55 10.54
C GLN A 71 -2.44 12.92 10.12
N VAL A 72 -1.80 12.98 8.95
CA VAL A 72 -1.27 14.23 8.41
C VAL A 72 -2.28 14.85 7.46
N ASN A 73 -2.75 16.04 7.81
CA ASN A 73 -3.77 16.80 7.09
C ASN A 73 -3.20 18.11 6.55
N PHE A 74 -3.83 18.64 5.50
CA PHE A 74 -3.64 20.05 5.15
C PHE A 74 -4.37 20.91 6.16
N ILE A 75 -3.71 21.96 6.67
CA ILE A 75 -4.33 22.89 7.64
C ILE A 75 -5.63 23.49 7.08
N HIS A 76 -5.65 23.77 5.77
CA HIS A 76 -6.83 24.26 5.09
C HIS A 76 -7.07 23.54 3.77
N ARG A 77 -8.33 23.24 3.49
CA ARG A 77 -8.78 22.73 2.19
C ARG A 77 -8.32 23.63 1.03
N THR A 78 -8.36 24.95 1.21
CA THR A 78 -7.92 25.91 0.18
C THR A 78 -6.44 25.78 -0.16
N VAL A 79 -5.59 25.38 0.79
CA VAL A 79 -4.17 25.08 0.54
C VAL A 79 -4.06 23.84 -0.35
N LYS A 80 -4.79 22.77 -0.04
CA LYS A 80 -4.85 21.57 -0.88
C LYS A 80 -5.31 21.91 -2.30
N ASP A 81 -6.39 22.67 -2.42
CA ASP A 81 -6.97 23.05 -3.71
C ASP A 81 -5.98 23.90 -4.53
N TYR A 82 -5.32 24.87 -3.89
CA TYR A 82 -4.29 25.71 -4.54
C TYR A 82 -3.09 24.89 -5.02
N LEU A 83 -2.57 24.00 -4.16
CA LEU A 83 -1.44 23.14 -4.50
C LEU A 83 -1.78 22.10 -5.58
N SER A 84 -3.06 21.76 -5.74
CA SER A 84 -3.56 20.85 -6.78
C SER A 84 -3.73 21.53 -8.15
N THR A 85 -3.55 22.85 -8.25
CA THR A 85 -3.62 23.53 -9.55
C THR A 85 -2.44 23.15 -10.46
N GLU A 86 -2.68 23.03 -11.77
CA GLU A 86 -1.65 22.66 -12.76
C GLU A 86 -0.33 23.45 -12.64
N PRO A 87 -0.35 24.80 -12.52
CA PRO A 87 0.89 25.57 -12.39
C PRO A 87 1.68 25.20 -11.11
N MET A 88 0.97 24.96 -10.01
CA MET A 88 1.59 24.65 -8.74
C MET A 88 2.09 23.20 -8.70
N LEU A 89 1.33 22.25 -9.26
CA LEU A 89 1.79 20.89 -9.48
C LEU A 89 3.05 20.86 -10.34
N GLY A 90 3.09 21.64 -11.43
CA GLY A 90 4.29 21.80 -12.27
C GLY A 90 5.48 22.33 -11.47
N THR A 91 5.27 23.36 -10.65
CA THR A 91 6.31 23.95 -9.79
C THR A 91 6.83 22.93 -8.77
N LEU A 92 5.94 22.17 -8.13
CA LEU A 92 6.32 21.13 -7.18
C LEU A 92 7.09 20.01 -7.86
N LYS A 93 6.66 19.57 -9.06
CA LYS A 93 7.35 18.54 -9.86
C LYS A 93 8.75 18.97 -10.29
N GLN A 94 8.96 20.25 -10.60
CA GLN A 94 10.29 20.79 -10.93
C GLN A 94 11.24 20.83 -9.72
N LYS A 95 10.69 20.92 -8.51
CA LYS A 95 11.45 20.92 -7.26
C LYS A 95 11.63 19.52 -6.67
N LEU A 96 11.17 18.48 -7.36
CA LEU A 96 11.40 17.11 -6.92
C LEU A 96 12.88 16.76 -7.11
N PRO A 97 13.51 16.11 -6.11
CA PRO A 97 14.86 15.60 -6.27
C PRO A 97 14.88 14.50 -7.34
N ASP A 98 15.92 14.54 -8.17
CA ASP A 98 16.26 13.44 -9.07
C ASP A 98 17.16 12.47 -8.31
N TYR A 99 16.58 11.37 -7.83
CA TYR A 99 17.35 10.31 -7.18
C TYR A 99 17.99 9.44 -8.25
N LEU A 100 19.33 9.41 -8.33
CA LEU A 100 20.07 8.53 -9.24
C LEU A 100 19.57 8.59 -10.71
N GLY A 101 19.22 9.80 -11.18
CA GLY A 101 18.71 10.04 -12.54
C GLY A 101 17.25 9.64 -12.75
N ARG A 102 16.49 9.40 -11.67
CA ARG A 102 15.07 9.03 -11.71
C ARG A 102 14.23 10.05 -10.97
N LYS A 103 13.11 10.43 -11.58
CA LYS A 103 12.12 11.31 -10.96
C LYS A 103 11.43 10.60 -9.81
N PHE A 104 11.30 11.28 -8.68
CA PHE A 104 10.49 10.85 -7.54
C PHE A 104 9.05 10.53 -7.97
N VAL A 105 8.54 9.38 -7.51
CA VAL A 105 7.16 8.92 -7.77
C VAL A 105 6.44 8.79 -6.42
N PRO A 106 5.50 9.68 -6.10
CA PRO A 106 4.83 9.70 -4.80
C PRO A 106 4.11 8.39 -4.47
N GLU A 107 3.43 7.78 -5.43
CA GLU A 107 2.70 6.52 -5.24
C GLU A 107 3.65 5.39 -4.83
N LEU A 108 4.87 5.38 -5.38
CA LEU A 108 5.87 4.36 -5.09
C LEU A 108 6.48 4.57 -3.70
N SER A 109 6.72 5.83 -3.32
CA SER A 109 7.14 6.21 -1.96
C SER A 109 6.11 5.78 -0.91
N ILE A 110 4.82 6.01 -1.16
CA ILE A 110 3.72 5.58 -0.30
C ILE A 110 3.71 4.05 -0.17
N LEU A 111 3.86 3.31 -1.27
CA LEU A 111 3.93 1.84 -1.20
C LEU A 111 5.13 1.33 -0.41
N ARG A 112 6.32 1.91 -0.60
CA ARG A 112 7.51 1.55 0.20
C ARG A 112 7.26 1.76 1.69
N ALA A 113 6.65 2.89 2.05
CA ALA A 113 6.33 3.21 3.42
C ALA A 113 5.28 2.25 4.02
N TYR A 114 4.29 1.82 3.24
CA TYR A 114 3.37 0.77 3.68
C TYR A 114 4.07 -0.59 3.81
N ALA A 115 4.99 -0.96 2.91
CA ALA A 115 5.74 -2.21 3.02
C ALA A 115 6.59 -2.22 4.30
N ALA A 116 7.30 -1.12 4.56
CA ALA A 116 8.04 -0.86 5.78
C ALA A 116 7.15 -0.96 7.04
N TRP A 117 5.94 -0.37 6.98
CA TRP A 117 5.00 -0.43 8.09
C TRP A 117 4.51 -1.84 8.34
N VAL A 118 4.12 -2.58 7.30
CA VAL A 118 3.71 -3.99 7.43
C VAL A 118 4.82 -4.82 8.07
N GLN A 119 6.09 -4.63 7.69
CA GLN A 119 7.20 -5.35 8.31
C GLN A 119 7.36 -5.04 9.82
N ARG A 120 7.04 -3.81 10.23
CA ARG A 120 7.16 -3.34 11.62
C ARG A 120 5.87 -3.52 12.44
N ALA A 121 4.78 -3.91 11.80
CA ALA A 121 3.49 -4.07 12.45
C ALA A 121 3.45 -5.36 13.27
N THR A 122 2.83 -5.29 14.46
CA THR A 122 2.38 -6.50 15.17
C THR A 122 0.89 -6.68 15.05
N PRO A 123 0.41 -7.92 15.26
CA PRO A 123 -1.01 -8.16 15.50
C PRO A 123 -1.58 -7.30 16.65
N GLU A 124 -0.76 -6.95 17.65
CA GLU A 124 -1.15 -6.20 18.85
C GLU A 124 -1.15 -4.67 18.67
N VAL A 125 -0.19 -4.10 17.93
CA VAL A 125 -0.13 -2.67 17.59
C VAL A 125 -1.24 -2.29 16.60
N LEU A 126 -1.61 -3.21 15.70
CA LEU A 126 -2.81 -3.09 14.88
C LEU A 126 -4.13 -3.15 15.69
N ASN A 127 -4.05 -3.36 17.01
CA ASN A 127 -5.18 -3.61 17.89
C ASN A 127 -5.31 -2.58 19.05
N ARG A 128 -4.33 -1.69 19.26
CA ARG A 128 -4.27 -0.87 20.48
C ARG A 128 -4.71 0.59 20.26
N GLU A 129 -5.85 0.91 20.87
CA GLU A 129 -6.35 2.23 21.31
C GLU A 129 -6.80 3.28 20.27
N SER A 130 -6.22 3.39 19.07
CA SER A 130 -6.84 4.20 18.00
C SER A 130 -8.02 3.48 17.30
N TRP A 131 -8.16 2.18 17.53
CA TRP A 131 -9.06 1.28 16.81
C TRP A 131 -10.28 0.78 17.62
N ALA A 132 -10.32 1.09 18.92
CA ALA A 132 -11.37 0.61 19.82
C ALA A 132 -12.79 1.09 19.45
N MET A 133 -12.92 2.14 18.64
CA MET A 133 -14.22 2.64 18.14
C MET A 133 -14.85 1.78 17.02
N TYR A 134 -14.11 0.84 16.42
CA TYR A 134 -14.57 0.02 15.27
C TYR A 134 -14.73 -1.48 15.59
N TRP A 135 -14.84 -1.85 16.87
CA TRP A 135 -14.58 -3.23 17.33
C TRP A 135 -15.77 -4.23 17.26
N GLU A 136 -17.00 -3.84 16.91
CA GLU A 136 -18.10 -4.83 16.80
C GLU A 136 -18.01 -5.73 15.54
N SER A 137 -17.24 -5.34 14.52
CA SER A 137 -17.02 -6.14 13.29
C SER A 137 -15.85 -7.12 13.37
N ALA A 138 -14.96 -7.00 14.37
CA ALA A 138 -13.71 -7.75 14.44
C ALA A 138 -13.91 -9.25 14.73
N THR A 139 -15.01 -9.65 15.37
CA THR A 139 -15.32 -11.06 15.66
C THR A 139 -15.63 -11.89 14.40
N ARG A 140 -16.05 -11.26 13.29
CA ARG A 140 -16.16 -11.95 11.98
C ARG A 140 -14.84 -12.01 11.24
N ALA A 141 -14.03 -10.95 11.24
CA ALA A 141 -12.70 -10.94 10.61
C ALA A 141 -11.74 -11.95 11.25
N ILE A 142 -11.85 -12.16 12.57
CA ILE A 142 -11.13 -13.21 13.30
C ILE A 142 -11.64 -14.61 12.92
N LEU A 143 -12.92 -14.78 12.54
CA LEU A 143 -13.44 -16.06 12.02
C LEU A 143 -13.10 -16.28 10.53
N ASP A 144 -12.89 -15.19 9.76
CA ASP A 144 -12.51 -15.20 8.34
C ASP A 144 -10.99 -15.25 8.08
N GLY A 145 -10.18 -15.14 9.13
CA GLY A 145 -8.75 -15.45 9.06
C GLY A 145 -7.81 -14.29 8.77
N VAL A 146 -8.26 -13.04 8.90
CA VAL A 146 -7.45 -11.84 8.62
C VAL A 146 -7.53 -10.87 9.80
N SER A 147 -6.38 -10.42 10.30
CA SER A 147 -6.34 -9.37 11.33
C SER A 147 -6.93 -8.07 10.75
N PRO A 148 -7.90 -7.41 11.43
CA PRO A 148 -8.55 -6.20 10.92
C PRO A 148 -7.56 -5.11 10.48
N GLY A 149 -6.47 -4.90 11.22
CA GLY A 149 -5.48 -3.90 10.83
C GLY A 149 -4.63 -4.28 9.62
N ILE A 150 -4.44 -5.59 9.33
CA ILE A 150 -3.82 -6.00 8.06
C ILE A 150 -4.75 -5.69 6.91
N GLN A 151 -6.05 -5.99 7.06
CA GLN A 151 -7.05 -5.69 6.04
C GLN A 151 -7.13 -4.20 5.76
N GLU A 152 -7.11 -3.36 6.80
CA GLU A 152 -7.16 -1.91 6.62
C GLU A 152 -5.91 -1.36 5.93
N VAL A 153 -4.71 -1.68 6.43
CA VAL A 153 -3.46 -1.26 5.78
C VAL A 153 -3.42 -1.74 4.32
N THR A 154 -3.93 -2.95 4.07
CA THR A 154 -4.10 -3.50 2.73
C THR A 154 -5.07 -2.66 1.90
N ASN A 155 -6.24 -2.31 2.42
CA ASN A 155 -7.22 -1.50 1.70
C ASN A 155 -6.71 -0.08 1.41
N GLU A 156 -5.96 0.53 2.34
CA GLU A 156 -5.36 1.85 2.15
C GLU A 156 -4.25 1.82 1.07
N LEU A 157 -3.47 0.74 0.99
CA LEU A 157 -2.38 0.64 0.01
C LEU A 157 -2.88 0.32 -1.40
N MET A 158 -3.99 -0.43 -1.53
CA MET A 158 -4.50 -0.92 -2.82
C MET A 158 -4.70 0.15 -3.89
N PRO A 159 -5.30 1.32 -3.59
CA PRO A 159 -5.38 2.44 -4.53
C PRO A 159 -4.07 2.84 -5.21
N TYR A 160 -2.97 2.85 -4.46
CA TYR A 160 -1.67 3.28 -4.97
C TYR A 160 -1.03 2.19 -5.83
N ALA A 161 -1.19 0.92 -5.44
CA ALA A 161 -0.77 -0.21 -6.26
C ALA A 161 -1.52 -0.26 -7.60
N ALA A 162 -2.84 -0.05 -7.58
CA ALA A 162 -3.68 0.03 -8.78
C ALA A 162 -3.30 1.21 -9.69
N GLN A 163 -3.05 2.38 -9.09
CA GLN A 163 -2.61 3.55 -9.83
C GLN A 163 -1.27 3.30 -10.53
N LEU A 164 -0.29 2.72 -9.84
CA LEU A 164 1.00 2.37 -10.43
C LEU A 164 0.87 1.33 -11.54
N ASP A 165 0.08 0.26 -11.35
CA ASP A 165 -0.11 -0.76 -12.38
C ASP A 165 -0.81 -0.20 -13.63
N SER A 166 -1.75 0.74 -13.44
CA SER A 166 -2.44 1.41 -14.56
C SER A 166 -1.50 2.35 -15.34
N GLN A 167 -0.63 3.09 -14.65
CA GLN A 167 0.30 4.03 -15.27
C GLN A 167 1.53 3.34 -15.86
N ARG A 168 2.01 2.28 -15.20
CA ARG A 168 3.24 1.56 -15.50
C ARG A 168 3.05 0.06 -15.28
N PRO A 169 2.30 -0.60 -16.19
CA PRO A 169 2.06 -2.03 -16.06
C PRO A 169 3.39 -2.77 -16.07
N ARG A 170 3.59 -3.69 -15.11
CA ARG A 170 4.82 -4.48 -14.93
C ARG A 170 6.07 -3.69 -14.55
N ASP A 171 5.94 -2.53 -13.90
CA ASP A 171 7.10 -1.89 -13.26
C ASP A 171 7.71 -2.88 -12.25
N SER A 172 8.97 -3.27 -12.47
CA SER A 172 9.64 -4.26 -11.62
C SER A 172 9.73 -3.79 -10.16
N ARG A 173 9.73 -2.47 -9.92
CA ARG A 173 9.80 -1.90 -8.58
C ARG A 173 8.52 -2.07 -7.79
N SER A 174 7.36 -1.83 -8.42
CA SER A 174 6.07 -2.04 -7.73
C SER A 174 5.89 -3.51 -7.39
N ASN A 175 6.21 -4.41 -8.32
CA ASN A 175 6.17 -5.85 -8.07
C ASN A 175 7.09 -6.26 -6.92
N TYR A 176 8.29 -5.70 -6.88
CA TYR A 176 9.26 -6.00 -5.84
C TYR A 176 8.83 -5.49 -4.45
N ILE A 177 8.16 -4.34 -4.38
CA ILE A 177 7.57 -3.84 -3.13
C ILE A 177 6.39 -4.73 -2.69
N LEU A 178 5.53 -5.14 -3.63
CA LEU A 178 4.41 -6.05 -3.35
C LEU A 178 4.88 -7.44 -2.89
N ASP A 179 6.02 -7.91 -3.38
CA ASP A 179 6.70 -9.11 -2.87
C ASP A 179 7.13 -8.92 -1.42
N GLY A 180 7.74 -7.78 -1.11
CA GLY A 180 8.10 -7.39 0.26
C GLY A 180 6.90 -7.38 1.22
N MET A 181 5.76 -6.87 0.75
CA MET A 181 4.50 -6.90 1.51
C MET A 181 3.98 -8.32 1.73
N ASP A 182 3.98 -9.18 0.70
CA ASP A 182 3.56 -10.59 0.84
C ASP A 182 4.43 -11.31 1.87
N VAL A 183 5.75 -11.06 1.88
CA VAL A 183 6.66 -11.60 2.90
C VAL A 183 6.34 -11.04 4.29
N GLY A 184 6.12 -9.72 4.43
CA GLY A 184 5.77 -9.09 5.70
C GLY A 184 4.46 -9.64 6.29
N ILE A 185 3.43 -9.77 5.46
CA ILE A 185 2.14 -10.36 5.86
C ILE A 185 2.34 -11.80 6.35
N LYS A 186 3.10 -12.63 5.61
CA LYS A 186 3.44 -14.00 6.04
C LYS A 186 4.16 -14.03 7.38
N PHE A 187 5.08 -13.10 7.61
CA PHE A 187 5.82 -12.99 8.86
C PHE A 187 4.89 -12.64 10.04
N ILE A 188 4.01 -11.64 9.90
CA ILE A 188 3.03 -11.27 10.93
C ILE A 188 2.17 -12.48 11.32
N LEU A 189 1.67 -13.22 10.32
CA LEU A 189 0.80 -14.39 10.55
C LEU A 189 1.53 -15.55 11.21
N SER A 190 2.81 -15.75 10.87
CA SER A 190 3.63 -16.81 11.46
C SER A 190 3.96 -16.53 12.93
N ASN A 191 4.04 -15.25 13.31
CA ASN A 191 4.34 -14.82 14.68
C ASN A 191 3.11 -14.56 15.55
N ALA A 192 1.93 -14.36 14.95
CA ALA A 192 0.67 -14.44 15.68
C ALA A 192 0.59 -15.85 16.27
N ARG A 193 0.74 -15.98 17.60
CA ARG A 193 0.79 -17.25 18.36
C ARG A 193 -0.51 -18.05 18.26
N ILE A 194 -0.80 -18.56 17.07
CA ILE A 194 -1.97 -19.34 16.73
C ILE A 194 -1.47 -20.78 16.54
N SER A 195 -2.21 -21.76 17.04
CA SER A 195 -1.84 -23.19 16.99
C SER A 195 -1.34 -23.64 15.61
N ALA A 196 -0.29 -24.47 15.56
CA ALA A 196 0.39 -24.90 14.33
C ALA A 196 -0.52 -25.59 13.28
N ASN A 197 -1.67 -26.14 13.71
CA ASN A 197 -2.67 -26.72 12.79
C ASN A 197 -3.58 -25.69 12.14
N VAL A 198 -3.63 -24.48 12.71
CA VAL A 198 -4.43 -23.34 12.27
C VAL A 198 -3.56 -22.45 11.37
N THR A 199 -2.28 -22.24 11.69
CA THR A 199 -1.36 -21.37 10.92
C THR A 199 -1.26 -21.72 9.44
N ASN A 200 -1.15 -23.00 9.05
CA ASN A 200 -1.08 -23.37 7.63
C ASN A 200 -2.33 -22.93 6.86
N ARG A 201 -3.54 -23.17 7.39
CA ARG A 201 -4.79 -22.73 6.72
C ARG A 201 -4.86 -21.20 6.60
N TRP A 202 -4.32 -20.48 7.59
CA TRP A 202 -4.43 -19.02 7.67
C TRP A 202 -3.42 -18.31 6.79
N VAL A 203 -2.17 -18.79 6.74
CA VAL A 203 -1.15 -18.31 5.81
C VAL A 203 -1.63 -18.42 4.36
N TRP A 204 -2.30 -19.53 4.00
CA TRP A 204 -2.90 -19.68 2.66
C TRP A 204 -4.05 -18.71 2.42
N ASN A 205 -4.95 -18.54 3.40
CA ASN A 205 -6.10 -17.66 3.27
C ASN A 205 -5.70 -16.19 3.17
N THR A 206 -4.68 -15.73 3.90
CA THR A 206 -4.26 -14.32 3.84
C THR A 206 -3.44 -14.01 2.59
N LYS A 207 -2.61 -14.95 2.09
CA LYS A 207 -1.93 -14.79 0.79
C LYS A 207 -2.96 -14.71 -0.35
N LEU A 208 -3.98 -15.57 -0.30
CA LEU A 208 -5.11 -15.51 -1.22
C LEU A 208 -5.87 -14.19 -1.06
N PHE A 209 -6.18 -13.76 0.16
CA PHE A 209 -6.87 -12.51 0.44
C PHE A 209 -6.10 -11.31 -0.13
N PHE A 210 -4.79 -11.20 0.11
CA PHE A 210 -3.97 -10.13 -0.42
C PHE A 210 -4.00 -10.12 -1.96
N ARG A 211 -3.85 -11.28 -2.59
CA ARG A 211 -3.92 -11.42 -4.05
C ARG A 211 -5.33 -11.16 -4.61
N GLU A 212 -6.39 -11.55 -3.91
CA GLU A 212 -7.78 -11.28 -4.29
C GLU A 212 -8.06 -9.78 -4.24
N ASN A 213 -7.66 -9.09 -3.18
CA ASN A 213 -7.76 -7.64 -3.10
C ASN A 213 -6.99 -6.97 -4.25
N LEU A 214 -5.76 -7.42 -4.55
CA LEU A 214 -5.01 -6.90 -5.69
C LEU A 214 -5.76 -7.09 -7.02
N VAL A 215 -6.42 -8.23 -7.23
CA VAL A 215 -7.24 -8.47 -8.43
C VAL A 215 -8.48 -7.58 -8.46
N GLU A 216 -9.18 -7.42 -7.32
CA GLU A 216 -10.35 -6.53 -7.21
C GLU A 216 -10.02 -5.08 -7.55
N TRP A 217 -8.83 -4.64 -7.15
CA TRP A 217 -8.29 -3.31 -7.47
C TRP A 217 -7.62 -3.23 -8.85
N GLY A 218 -7.62 -4.30 -9.64
CA GLY A 218 -7.15 -4.31 -11.02
C GLY A 218 -5.65 -4.50 -11.19
N VAL A 219 -4.90 -4.82 -10.13
CA VAL A 219 -3.45 -5.12 -10.14
C VAL A 219 -3.19 -6.55 -10.64
N CYS A 220 -3.72 -6.86 -11.82
CA CYS A 220 -3.73 -8.22 -12.36
C CYS A 220 -2.36 -8.64 -12.89
N SER A 221 -1.54 -7.70 -13.34
CA SER A 221 -0.25 -7.99 -13.98
C SER A 221 0.72 -8.66 -12.99
N TYR A 222 0.76 -8.15 -11.76
CA TYR A 222 1.52 -8.70 -10.65
C TYR A 222 1.00 -10.08 -10.26
N VAL A 223 -0.32 -10.21 -9.99
CA VAL A 223 -0.90 -11.47 -9.52
C VAL A 223 -0.68 -12.59 -10.53
N PHE A 224 -0.83 -12.30 -11.83
CA PHE A 224 -0.56 -13.27 -12.88
C PHE A 224 0.90 -13.74 -12.89
N SER A 225 1.86 -12.81 -12.76
CA SER A 225 3.29 -13.16 -12.69
C SER A 225 3.58 -14.08 -11.50
N LYS A 226 2.97 -13.80 -10.35
CA LYS A 226 3.19 -14.56 -9.12
C LYS A 226 2.51 -15.93 -9.11
N GLU A 227 1.40 -16.09 -9.83
CA GLU A 227 0.78 -17.40 -10.04
C GLU A 227 1.60 -18.30 -10.97
N MET A 228 2.40 -17.71 -11.87
CA MET A 228 3.32 -18.46 -12.72
C MET A 228 4.59 -18.90 -11.99
N GLU A 229 5.12 -18.04 -11.11
CA GLU A 229 6.33 -18.33 -10.30
C GLU A 229 6.07 -19.36 -9.19
N ASP A 230 4.92 -19.25 -8.52
CA ASP A 230 4.51 -20.13 -7.43
C ASP A 230 3.06 -20.56 -7.66
N PRO A 231 2.84 -21.60 -8.50
CA PRO A 231 1.50 -22.10 -8.78
C PRO A 231 0.95 -22.73 -7.50
N VAL A 232 0.13 -21.94 -6.81
CA VAL A 232 -0.44 -22.16 -5.49
C VAL A 232 -1.29 -23.46 -5.37
N CYS A 233 -1.45 -24.23 -6.45
CA CYS A 233 -2.58 -25.11 -6.68
C CYS A 233 -2.38 -26.59 -6.29
N SER A 234 -1.14 -27.08 -6.07
CA SER A 234 -0.91 -28.54 -5.88
C SER A 234 -1.11 -29.03 -4.44
N SER A 235 -0.82 -28.21 -3.42
CA SER A 235 -0.89 -28.58 -1.99
C SER A 235 -2.04 -27.94 -1.20
N MET A 236 -2.94 -27.22 -1.88
CA MET A 236 -3.97 -26.42 -1.21
C MET A 236 -5.09 -27.24 -0.53
N PRO A 237 -5.57 -26.82 0.66
CA PRO A 237 -6.81 -27.31 1.25
C PRO A 237 -8.02 -27.13 0.32
N ARG A 238 -9.05 -27.97 0.46
CA ARG A 238 -10.26 -27.92 -0.39
C ARG A 238 -10.93 -26.54 -0.45
N GLU A 239 -10.98 -25.80 0.65
CA GLU A 239 -11.58 -24.46 0.68
C GLU A 239 -10.76 -23.45 -0.13
N ALA A 240 -9.43 -23.50 -0.04
CA ALA A 240 -8.53 -22.61 -0.77
C ALA A 240 -8.58 -22.83 -2.29
N LYS A 241 -8.94 -24.04 -2.75
CA LYS A 241 -9.22 -24.31 -4.17
C LYS A 241 -10.44 -23.56 -4.70
N ILE A 242 -11.43 -23.26 -3.86
CA ILE A 242 -12.63 -22.49 -4.24
C ILE A 242 -12.24 -21.02 -4.49
N TYR A 243 -11.44 -20.45 -3.59
CA TYR A 243 -10.90 -19.09 -3.74
C TYR A 243 -9.98 -18.98 -4.97
N HIS A 244 -9.05 -19.92 -5.16
CA HIS A 244 -8.21 -19.95 -6.37
C HIS A 244 -9.03 -20.04 -7.68
N LYS A 245 -10.14 -20.80 -7.68
CA LYS A 245 -11.07 -20.85 -8.82
C LYS A 245 -11.76 -19.50 -9.06
N ARG A 246 -12.14 -18.78 -8.00
CA ARG A 246 -12.71 -17.42 -8.09
C ARG A 246 -11.67 -16.41 -8.59
N LEU A 247 -10.45 -16.45 -8.07
CA LEU A 247 -9.32 -15.64 -8.52
C LEU A 247 -9.05 -15.85 -10.02
N ARG A 248 -8.92 -17.10 -10.49
CA ARG A 248 -8.76 -17.40 -11.92
C ARG A 248 -9.95 -16.92 -12.76
N ALA A 249 -11.17 -17.04 -12.27
CA ALA A 249 -12.35 -16.52 -12.96
C ALA A 249 -12.39 -14.99 -13.01
N ALA A 250 -11.91 -14.30 -11.96
CA ALA A 250 -11.76 -12.85 -11.93
C ALA A 250 -10.68 -12.38 -12.92
N ILE A 251 -9.49 -13.02 -12.89
CA ILE A 251 -8.40 -12.77 -13.85
C ILE A 251 -8.91 -13.00 -15.29
N GLY A 252 -9.59 -14.12 -15.56
CA GLY A 252 -10.12 -14.41 -16.90
C GLY A 252 -11.17 -13.40 -17.39
N ARG A 253 -12.03 -12.90 -16.50
CA ARG A 253 -13.00 -11.83 -16.81
C ARG A 253 -12.32 -10.49 -17.08
N LEU A 254 -11.26 -10.18 -16.34
CA LEU A 254 -10.49 -8.96 -16.53
C LEU A 254 -9.64 -9.02 -17.80
N GLU A 255 -9.04 -10.17 -18.15
CA GLU A 255 -8.36 -10.37 -19.43
C GLU A 255 -9.31 -10.23 -20.62
N THR A 256 -10.55 -10.75 -20.52
CA THR A 256 -11.56 -10.57 -21.57
C THR A 256 -12.01 -9.12 -21.69
N ASN A 257 -12.15 -8.40 -20.58
CA ASN A 257 -12.46 -6.97 -20.59
C ASN A 257 -11.29 -6.13 -21.11
N GLN A 258 -10.04 -6.42 -20.72
CA GLN A 258 -8.86 -5.71 -21.20
C GLN A 258 -8.61 -5.96 -22.70
N LYS A 259 -8.91 -7.18 -23.21
CA LYS A 259 -8.95 -7.47 -24.65
C LYS A 259 -10.08 -6.75 -25.38
N ARG A 260 -11.25 -6.55 -24.75
CA ARG A 260 -12.35 -5.74 -25.30
C ARG A 260 -11.99 -4.25 -25.33
N PHE A 261 -11.37 -3.70 -24.29
CA PHE A 261 -10.93 -2.31 -24.25
C PHE A 261 -9.77 -2.03 -25.22
N THR A 262 -8.80 -2.93 -25.35
CA THR A 262 -7.74 -2.80 -26.37
C THR A 262 -8.25 -3.05 -27.80
N GLY A 263 -9.34 -3.79 -27.97
CA GLY A 263 -10.07 -3.92 -29.24
C GLY A 263 -10.87 -2.67 -29.63
N VAL A 264 -11.38 -1.90 -28.66
CA VAL A 264 -12.16 -0.66 -28.90
C VAL A 264 -11.25 0.54 -29.19
N VAL A 265 -9.99 0.55 -28.74
CA VAL A 265 -9.03 1.64 -29.05
C VAL A 265 -8.47 1.57 -30.49
N ARG A 266 -8.93 0.62 -31.33
CA ARG A 266 -8.53 0.55 -32.75
C ARG A 266 -9.47 1.30 -33.72
N TRP A 267 -10.50 1.98 -33.24
CA TRP A 267 -11.41 2.81 -34.05
C TRP A 267 -11.50 4.25 -33.53
N SER A 268 -10.42 5.03 -33.66
CA SER A 268 -10.46 6.50 -33.60
C SER A 268 -9.15 7.15 -34.09
N ARG A 269 -8.50 6.55 -35.09
CA ARG A 269 -7.54 7.26 -35.95
C ARG A 269 -8.18 7.46 -37.32
N GLY A 270 -8.90 8.57 -37.45
CA GLY A 270 -9.53 9.03 -38.68
C GLY A 270 -10.53 10.11 -38.32
N PHE A 271 -10.34 11.30 -38.91
CA PHE A 271 -11.00 12.59 -38.61
C PHE A 271 -10.41 13.34 -37.42
N TYR A 272 -9.38 14.16 -37.68
CA TYR A 272 -9.49 15.61 -37.83
C TYR A 272 -8.11 16.17 -38.25
N HIS A 273 -8.10 16.85 -39.41
CA HIS A 273 -7.10 17.70 -40.06
C HIS A 273 -5.61 17.35 -39.98
#